data_AF-A0A2V8NH85-F1
#
_entry.id   AF-A0A2V8NH85-F1
#
_cell.length_a   1.000
_cell.length_b   1.000
_cell.length_c   1.000
_cell.angle_alpha   90.00
_cell.angle_beta   90.00
_cell.angle_gamma   90.00
#
_symmetry.space_group_name_H-M   'P 1'
#
loop_
_entity.id
_entity.type
_entity.pdbx_description
1 polymer ?
#
loop_
_entity_poly.entity_id
_entity_poly.type
_entity_poly.pdbx_seq_one_letter_code
_entity_poly.pdbx_strand_id
1 'polypeptide(L)'
;MRKPFFLRIALQILLLLTLTQGAYAQDDEKAGFSMPCDEVVKLGLEKFTKVYGDRTQDFSTAGQKQAFEYYVNCKRPADDALSAKLLTEEKLKQINSARDVLNKYGEAVWTLRYAEEGGGTMWGLVAANAYADREDFMETLIKSLAAPARHSVRARRRVNLSLARIQRWLSSPKRKPFTETSDPNDVVSNKKLYQDTMKEAQDALTQLRSILSTLPDLAAERLAARMAEETKNALADSP
;
A
#
# COMPACT_ATOMS: atom_id res chain seq x y z
N MET A 1 -39.71 49.24 36.79
CA MET A 1 -40.14 48.00 36.11
C MET A 1 -39.41 47.88 34.77
N ARG A 2 -38.34 47.08 34.70
CA ARG A 2 -37.60 46.79 33.47
C ARG A 2 -37.26 45.31 33.45
N LYS A 3 -37.86 44.60 32.49
CA LYS A 3 -37.34 43.43 31.73
C LYS A 3 -38.49 43.05 30.78
N PRO A 4 -38.23 42.94 29.46
CA PRO A 4 -37.74 41.66 28.97
C PRO A 4 -36.80 41.81 27.76
N PHE A 5 -35.52 42.12 28.00
CA PHE A 5 -34.49 41.99 26.96
C PHE A 5 -33.84 40.60 26.94
N PHE A 6 -33.81 39.93 28.11
CA PHE A 6 -33.24 38.59 28.27
C PHE A 6 -34.04 37.48 27.57
N LEU A 7 -35.36 37.65 27.38
CA LEU A 7 -36.20 36.62 26.77
C LEU A 7 -35.95 36.47 25.26
N ARG A 8 -35.55 37.56 24.57
CA ARG A 8 -35.30 37.54 23.11
C ARG A 8 -33.97 36.88 22.75
N ILE A 9 -32.94 37.02 23.59
CA ILE A 9 -31.63 36.42 23.36
C ILE A 9 -31.68 34.91 23.61
N ALA A 10 -32.41 34.47 24.65
CA ALA A 10 -32.58 33.04 24.94
C ALA A 10 -33.32 32.30 23.81
N LEU A 11 -34.30 32.94 23.17
CA LEU A 11 -35.08 32.33 22.08
C LEU A 11 -34.26 32.19 20.78
N GLN A 12 -33.33 33.11 20.49
CA GLN A 12 -32.47 33.02 19.30
C GLN A 12 -31.38 31.96 19.44
N ILE A 13 -30.83 31.76 20.66
CA ILE A 13 -29.87 30.67 20.91
C ILE A 13 -30.56 29.30 20.82
N LEU A 14 -31.81 29.19 21.27
CA LEU A 14 -32.58 27.94 21.19
C LEU A 14 -32.97 27.56 19.75
N LEU A 15 -33.21 28.53 18.87
CA LEU A 15 -33.44 28.28 17.44
C LEU A 15 -32.16 27.90 16.68
N LEU A 16 -30.99 28.41 17.09
CA LEU A 16 -29.69 28.02 16.52
C LEU A 16 -29.25 26.62 16.99
N LEU A 17 -29.70 26.16 18.15
CA LEU A 17 -29.41 24.81 18.67
C LEU A 17 -30.32 23.70 18.12
N THR A 18 -31.43 24.04 17.46
CA THR A 18 -32.35 23.05 16.87
C THR A 18 -32.12 22.82 15.38
N LEU A 19 -31.38 23.71 14.70
CA LEU A 19 -31.02 23.58 13.27
C LEU A 19 -29.72 22.81 13.02
N THR A 20 -28.96 22.44 14.05
CA THR A 20 -27.73 21.64 13.91
C THR A 20 -27.94 20.14 14.03
N GLN A 21 -29.17 19.67 14.23
CA GLN A 21 -29.49 18.23 14.33
C GLN A 21 -29.84 17.57 12.97
N GLY A 22 -29.74 18.31 11.86
CA GLY A 22 -30.18 17.84 10.54
C GLY A 22 -29.09 17.46 9.53
N ALA A 23 -27.84 17.23 9.96
CA ALA A 23 -26.75 16.83 9.05
C ALA A 23 -25.82 15.73 9.59
N TYR A 24 -26.26 15.00 10.62
CA TYR A 24 -25.76 13.64 10.80
C TYR A 24 -26.67 12.76 9.95
N ALA A 25 -26.26 12.54 8.70
CA ALA A 25 -26.62 11.30 8.04
C ALA A 25 -26.14 10.18 8.98
N GLN A 26 -27.07 9.64 9.77
CA GLN A 26 -26.91 8.29 10.30
C GLN A 26 -26.78 7.42 9.06
N ASP A 27 -25.54 7.11 8.68
CA ASP A 27 -25.25 5.86 8.02
C ASP A 27 -25.91 4.80 8.89
N ASP A 28 -27.05 4.30 8.44
CA ASP A 28 -27.68 3.12 9.00
C ASP A 28 -26.56 2.09 9.16
N GLU A 29 -26.28 1.76 10.42
CA GLU A 29 -25.30 0.79 10.85
C GLU A 29 -25.78 -0.59 10.39
N LYS A 30 -25.72 -0.84 9.07
CA LYS A 30 -25.81 -2.17 8.49
C LYS A 30 -24.77 -2.97 9.23
N ALA A 31 -25.18 -4.04 9.91
CA ALA A 31 -24.28 -4.98 10.55
C ALA A 31 -23.13 -5.25 9.58
N GLY A 32 -21.93 -4.76 9.93
CA GLY A 32 -20.81 -4.70 9.01
C GLY A 32 -20.56 -6.07 8.42
N PHE A 33 -20.37 -6.16 7.10
CA PHE A 33 -20.00 -7.43 6.48
C PHE A 33 -18.79 -8.01 7.20
N SER A 34 -18.95 -9.21 7.74
CA SER A 34 -17.88 -9.93 8.45
C SER A 34 -17.80 -11.36 7.91
N MET A 35 -16.57 -11.76 7.60
CA MET A 35 -16.19 -13.10 7.16
C MET A 35 -15.01 -13.58 8.02
N PRO A 36 -15.01 -14.83 8.50
CA PRO A 36 -13.86 -15.38 9.22
C PRO A 36 -12.56 -15.27 8.42
N CYS A 37 -11.45 -14.89 9.07
CA CYS A 37 -10.20 -14.61 8.37
C CYS A 37 -9.62 -15.82 7.62
N ASP A 38 -9.88 -17.04 8.08
CA ASP A 38 -9.50 -18.27 7.40
C ASP A 38 -10.24 -18.42 6.06
N GLU A 39 -11.50 -18.03 5.98
CA GLU A 39 -12.25 -17.97 4.73
C GLU A 39 -11.73 -16.86 3.80
N VAL A 40 -11.45 -15.67 4.35
CA VAL A 40 -10.88 -14.54 3.61
C VAL A 40 -9.56 -14.93 2.93
N VAL A 41 -8.61 -15.49 3.69
CA VAL A 41 -7.30 -15.90 3.16
C VAL A 41 -7.44 -17.06 2.18
N LYS A 42 -8.37 -18.00 2.40
CA LYS A 42 -8.61 -19.12 1.49
C LYS A 42 -9.18 -18.69 0.13
N LEU A 43 -9.98 -17.64 0.09
CA LEU A 43 -10.47 -17.07 -1.16
C LEU A 43 -9.33 -16.44 -1.98
N GLY A 44 -8.35 -15.85 -1.29
CA GLY A 44 -7.31 -15.04 -1.91
C GLY A 44 -7.83 -13.64 -2.27
N LEU A 45 -6.89 -12.71 -2.48
CA LEU A 45 -7.20 -11.28 -2.57
C LEU A 45 -8.28 -10.93 -3.61
N GLU A 46 -8.09 -11.33 -4.86
CA GLU A 46 -8.97 -10.96 -5.98
C GLU A 46 -10.41 -11.46 -5.77
N LYS A 47 -10.57 -12.71 -5.32
CA LYS A 47 -11.90 -13.28 -5.09
C LYS A 47 -12.56 -12.64 -3.86
N PHE A 48 -11.78 -12.39 -2.82
CA PHE A 48 -12.29 -11.76 -1.60
C PHE A 48 -12.80 -10.35 -1.87
N THR A 49 -12.03 -9.50 -2.55
CA THR A 49 -12.43 -8.11 -2.81
C THR A 49 -13.70 -8.03 -3.65
N LYS A 50 -13.87 -8.97 -4.60
CA LYS A 50 -15.12 -9.14 -5.34
C LYS A 50 -16.29 -9.52 -4.42
N VAL A 51 -16.13 -10.56 -3.59
CA VAL A 51 -17.16 -11.00 -2.65
C VAL A 51 -17.53 -9.89 -1.67
N TYR A 52 -16.55 -9.13 -1.18
CA TYR A 52 -16.77 -7.98 -0.32
C TYR A 52 -17.66 -6.95 -1.01
N GLY A 53 -17.30 -6.50 -2.22
CA GLY A 53 -18.08 -5.54 -2.98
C GLY A 53 -19.50 -6.03 -3.31
N ASP A 54 -19.65 -7.30 -3.69
CA ASP A 54 -20.96 -7.92 -3.96
C ASP A 54 -21.86 -7.92 -2.70
N ARG A 55 -21.26 -8.16 -1.52
CA ARG A 55 -21.98 -8.30 -0.24
C ARG A 55 -22.29 -6.96 0.43
N THR A 56 -21.36 -6.00 0.36
CA THR A 56 -21.58 -4.65 0.89
C THR A 56 -22.34 -3.76 -0.08
N GLN A 57 -22.42 -4.16 -1.35
CA GLN A 57 -22.90 -3.34 -2.47
C GLN A 57 -22.08 -2.05 -2.65
N ASP A 58 -20.84 -2.03 -2.19
CA ASP A 58 -19.94 -0.89 -2.27
C ASP A 58 -18.72 -1.21 -3.14
N PHE A 59 -18.77 -0.75 -4.39
CA PHE A 59 -17.66 -0.79 -5.35
C PHE A 59 -16.93 0.54 -5.47
N SER A 60 -17.22 1.51 -4.59
CA SER A 60 -16.53 2.79 -4.58
C SER A 60 -15.05 2.61 -4.23
N THR A 61 -14.24 3.64 -4.52
CA THR A 61 -12.84 3.70 -4.08
C THR A 61 -12.71 3.50 -2.56
N ALA A 62 -13.67 3.95 -1.76
CA ALA A 62 -13.64 3.77 -0.32
C ALA A 62 -13.92 2.31 0.08
N GLY A 63 -15.00 1.71 -0.44
CA GLY A 63 -15.33 0.30 -0.19
C GLY A 63 -14.25 -0.67 -0.63
N GLN A 64 -13.61 -0.41 -1.78
CA GLN A 64 -12.50 -1.25 -2.24
C GLN A 64 -11.26 -1.12 -1.34
N LYS A 65 -10.94 0.09 -0.85
CA LYS A 65 -9.86 0.26 0.14
C LYS A 65 -10.14 -0.50 1.43
N GLN A 66 -11.38 -0.46 1.92
CA GLN A 66 -11.80 -1.24 3.09
C GLN A 66 -11.67 -2.74 2.84
N ALA A 67 -12.00 -3.22 1.64
CA ALA A 67 -11.76 -4.61 1.26
C ALA A 67 -10.26 -4.97 1.30
N PHE A 68 -9.38 -4.16 0.72
CA PHE A 68 -7.93 -4.38 0.77
C PHE A 68 -7.40 -4.41 2.21
N GLU A 69 -7.83 -3.46 3.04
CA GLU A 69 -7.45 -3.38 4.44
C GLU A 69 -7.92 -4.61 5.23
N TYR A 70 -9.17 -5.04 5.03
CA TYR A 70 -9.69 -6.25 5.65
C TYR A 70 -8.88 -7.48 5.24
N TYR A 71 -8.57 -7.63 3.94
CA TYR A 71 -7.73 -8.73 3.49
C TYR A 71 -6.37 -8.73 4.19
N VAL A 72 -5.70 -7.58 4.27
CA VAL A 72 -4.38 -7.46 4.94
C VAL A 72 -4.48 -7.80 6.42
N ASN A 73 -5.52 -7.32 7.11
CA ASN A 73 -5.74 -7.59 8.53
C ASN A 73 -5.96 -9.09 8.83
N CYS A 74 -6.43 -9.87 7.85
CA CYS A 74 -6.48 -11.32 7.95
C CYS A 74 -5.19 -12.00 7.47
N LYS A 75 -4.57 -11.49 6.41
CA LYS A 75 -3.42 -12.11 5.74
C LYS A 75 -2.15 -12.01 6.56
N ARG A 76 -1.85 -10.84 7.13
CA ARG A 76 -0.62 -10.62 7.90
C ARG A 76 -0.52 -11.55 9.13
N PRO A 77 -1.55 -11.67 10.00
CA PRO A 77 -1.49 -12.62 11.12
C PRO A 77 -1.33 -14.07 10.67
N ALA A 78 -1.96 -14.47 9.56
CA ALA A 78 -1.82 -15.80 9.01
C ALA A 78 -0.37 -16.07 8.54
N ASP A 79 0.25 -15.10 7.88
CA ASP A 79 1.64 -15.18 7.43
C ASP A 79 2.63 -15.14 8.60
N ASP A 80 2.35 -14.35 9.64
CA ASP A 80 3.15 -14.30 10.85
C ASP A 80 3.12 -15.66 11.58
N ALA A 81 1.94 -16.26 11.73
CA ALA A 81 1.79 -17.61 12.29
C ALA A 81 2.50 -18.68 11.43
N LEU A 82 2.40 -18.58 10.10
CA LEU A 82 3.10 -19.47 9.17
C LEU A 82 4.62 -19.34 9.30
N SER A 83 5.11 -18.10 9.39
CA SER A 83 6.53 -17.82 9.53
C SER A 83 7.07 -18.39 10.84
N ALA A 84 6.38 -18.17 11.96
CA ALA A 84 6.76 -18.69 13.28
C ALA A 84 6.78 -20.23 13.32
N LYS A 85 5.90 -20.88 12.54
CA LYS A 85 5.86 -22.34 12.42
C LYS A 85 6.98 -22.92 11.57
N LEU A 86 7.38 -22.23 10.48
CA LEU A 86 8.25 -22.80 9.45
C LEU A 86 9.70 -22.32 9.51
N LEU A 87 9.98 -21.20 10.15
CA LEU A 87 11.26 -20.51 10.04
C LEU A 87 12.01 -20.47 11.37
N THR A 88 13.34 -20.45 11.29
CA THR A 88 14.22 -20.13 12.41
C THR A 88 14.15 -18.62 12.72
N GLU A 89 14.58 -18.21 13.92
CA GLU A 89 14.60 -16.79 14.30
C GLU A 89 15.39 -15.90 13.33
N GLU A 90 16.49 -16.41 12.79
CA GLU A 90 17.28 -15.69 11.77
C GLU A 90 16.46 -15.45 10.49
N LYS A 91 15.76 -16.48 10.00
CA LYS A 91 14.91 -16.38 8.81
C LYS A 91 13.67 -15.52 9.07
N LEU A 92 13.15 -15.49 10.30
CA LEU A 92 12.09 -14.55 10.71
C LEU A 92 12.57 -13.10 10.59
N LYS A 93 13.79 -12.78 11.06
CA LYS A 93 14.39 -11.45 10.89
C LYS A 93 14.56 -11.08 9.42
N GLN A 94 14.94 -12.05 8.57
CA GLN A 94 15.03 -11.85 7.12
C GLN A 94 13.66 -11.54 6.49
N ILE A 95 12.59 -12.24 6.89
CA ILE A 95 11.22 -11.97 6.44
C ILE A 95 10.77 -10.57 6.83
N ASN A 96 10.96 -10.19 8.09
CA ASN A 96 10.53 -8.86 8.57
C ASN A 96 11.31 -7.76 7.84
N SER A 97 12.62 -7.91 7.68
CA SER A 97 13.44 -6.95 6.93
C SER A 97 13.01 -6.85 5.47
N ALA A 98 12.70 -7.99 4.83
CA ALA A 98 12.21 -8.02 3.46
C ALA A 98 10.84 -7.34 3.33
N ARG A 99 9.91 -7.61 4.25
CA ARG A 99 8.58 -6.98 4.31
C ARG A 99 8.69 -5.46 4.46
N ASP A 100 9.53 -4.98 5.38
CA ASP A 100 9.72 -3.56 5.63
C ASP A 100 10.31 -2.83 4.41
N VAL A 101 11.33 -3.42 3.77
CA VAL A 101 11.96 -2.81 2.59
C VAL A 101 11.04 -2.88 1.37
N LEU A 102 10.34 -3.99 1.16
CA LEU A 102 9.30 -4.11 0.14
C LEU A 102 8.23 -3.04 0.35
N ASN A 103 7.85 -2.78 1.61
CA ASN A 103 6.83 -1.81 1.92
C ASN A 103 7.25 -0.36 1.66
N LYS A 104 8.43 0.03 2.15
CA LYS A 104 9.02 1.36 1.91
C LYS A 104 9.22 1.61 0.42
N TYR A 105 9.74 0.62 -0.30
CA TYR A 105 9.97 0.75 -1.73
C TYR A 105 8.67 0.84 -2.52
N GLY A 106 7.70 -0.03 -2.24
CA GLY A 106 6.38 -0.02 -2.88
C GLY A 106 5.68 1.32 -2.71
N GLU A 107 5.64 1.84 -1.49
CA GLU A 107 5.09 3.17 -1.19
C GLU A 107 5.81 4.28 -1.97
N ALA A 108 7.14 4.25 -2.02
CA ALA A 108 7.91 5.26 -2.75
C ALA A 108 7.63 5.21 -4.26
N VAL A 109 7.60 4.03 -4.90
CA VAL A 109 7.33 3.97 -6.36
C VAL A 109 5.91 4.38 -6.72
N TRP A 110 4.91 4.03 -5.91
CA TRP A 110 3.55 4.49 -6.12
C TRP A 110 3.37 5.99 -5.84
N THR A 111 4.13 6.54 -4.89
CA THR A 111 4.16 7.99 -4.63
C THR A 111 4.85 8.74 -5.77
N LEU A 112 5.90 8.18 -6.37
CA LEU A 112 6.49 8.74 -7.59
C LEU A 112 5.46 8.76 -8.72
N ARG A 113 4.72 7.67 -8.92
CA ARG A 113 3.66 7.61 -9.93
C ARG A 113 2.56 8.65 -9.66
N TYR A 114 2.11 8.77 -8.41
CA TYR A 114 1.17 9.80 -7.98
C TYR A 114 1.67 11.21 -8.35
N ALA A 115 2.93 11.52 -8.06
CA ALA A 115 3.53 12.82 -8.34
C ALA A 115 3.71 13.09 -9.85
N GLU A 116 3.94 12.07 -10.67
CA GLU A 116 4.05 12.20 -12.13
C GLU A 116 2.72 12.44 -12.83
N GLU A 117 1.64 11.93 -12.26
CA GLU A 117 0.31 11.96 -12.86
C GLU A 117 -0.59 13.07 -12.29
N GLY A 118 -0.06 13.91 -11.38
CA GLY A 118 -0.81 15.01 -10.77
C GLY A 118 -1.79 14.59 -9.67
N GLY A 119 -1.68 13.36 -9.19
CA GLY A 119 -2.44 12.85 -8.06
C GLY A 119 -3.85 12.33 -8.39
N GLY A 120 -4.73 12.33 -7.38
CA GLY A 120 -6.11 11.82 -7.47
C GLY A 120 -6.40 10.61 -6.57
N THR A 121 -7.69 10.35 -6.35
CA THR A 121 -8.16 9.31 -5.41
C THR A 121 -7.91 7.89 -5.92
N MET A 122 -7.81 7.70 -7.24
CA MET A 122 -7.50 6.43 -7.90
C MET A 122 -6.13 5.88 -7.45
N TRP A 123 -5.12 6.72 -7.30
CA TRP A 123 -3.79 6.26 -6.86
C TRP A 123 -3.80 5.74 -5.43
N GLY A 124 -4.66 6.30 -4.56
CA GLY A 124 -4.85 5.75 -3.22
C GLY A 124 -5.44 4.34 -3.26
N LEU A 125 -6.32 4.03 -4.22
CA LEU A 125 -6.86 2.69 -4.42
C LEU A 125 -5.77 1.73 -4.93
N VAL A 126 -5.02 2.16 -5.95
CA VAL A 126 -3.93 1.36 -6.54
C VAL A 126 -2.85 1.06 -5.50
N ALA A 127 -2.48 2.04 -4.67
CA ALA A 127 -1.53 1.84 -3.58
C ALA A 127 -2.05 0.86 -2.51
N ALA A 128 -3.34 0.92 -2.16
CA ALA A 128 -3.97 -0.03 -1.23
C ALA A 128 -3.98 -1.46 -1.79
N ASN A 129 -4.33 -1.62 -3.07
CA ASN A 129 -4.24 -2.90 -3.77
C ASN A 129 -2.80 -3.44 -3.76
N ALA A 130 -1.83 -2.62 -4.15
CA ALA A 130 -0.42 -3.01 -4.18
C ALA A 130 0.10 -3.40 -2.78
N TYR A 131 -0.39 -2.77 -1.72
CA TYR A 131 -0.09 -3.17 -0.34
C TYR A 131 -0.67 -4.54 0.01
N ALA A 132 -1.93 -4.79 -0.35
CA ALA A 132 -2.54 -6.10 -0.14
C ALA A 132 -1.83 -7.21 -0.95
N ASP A 133 -1.46 -6.93 -2.20
CA ASP A 133 -0.69 -7.85 -3.02
C ASP A 133 0.70 -8.14 -2.41
N ARG A 134 1.31 -7.18 -1.71
CA ARG A 134 2.61 -7.35 -1.03
C ARG A 134 2.48 -8.33 0.12
N GLU A 135 1.44 -8.19 0.94
CA GLU A 135 1.16 -9.14 2.01
C GLU A 135 0.80 -10.53 1.45
N ASP A 136 0.06 -10.61 0.34
CA ASP A 136 -0.20 -11.90 -0.31
C ASP A 136 1.09 -12.61 -0.77
N PHE A 137 2.05 -11.83 -1.29
CA PHE A 137 3.36 -12.34 -1.69
C PHE A 137 4.19 -12.87 -0.50
N MET A 138 4.00 -12.39 0.72
CA MET A 138 4.82 -12.77 1.87
C MET A 138 4.75 -14.28 2.16
N GLU A 139 3.59 -14.91 2.00
CA GLU A 139 3.47 -16.38 2.09
C GLU A 139 4.42 -17.10 1.10
N THR A 140 4.49 -16.61 -0.14
CA THR A 140 5.37 -17.16 -1.17
C THR A 140 6.85 -17.02 -0.76
N LEU A 141 7.22 -15.88 -0.17
CA LEU A 141 8.58 -15.65 0.33
C LEU A 141 8.90 -16.54 1.53
N ILE A 142 8.00 -16.65 2.51
CA ILE A 142 8.11 -17.52 3.69
C ILE A 142 8.36 -18.96 3.27
N LYS A 143 7.53 -19.51 2.38
CA LYS A 143 7.70 -20.88 1.85
C LYS A 143 9.03 -21.07 1.13
N SER A 144 9.52 -20.02 0.46
CA SER A 144 10.82 -20.07 -0.24
C SER A 144 12.00 -20.11 0.72
N LEU A 145 11.90 -19.44 1.88
CA LEU A 145 12.92 -19.50 2.92
C LEU A 145 12.86 -20.79 3.74
N ALA A 146 11.68 -21.38 3.90
CA ALA A 146 11.52 -22.66 4.56
C ALA A 146 12.14 -23.82 3.74
N ALA A 147 12.18 -23.69 2.41
CA ALA A 147 12.78 -24.68 1.54
C ALA A 147 14.31 -24.84 1.78
N PRO A 148 14.87 -26.04 1.54
CA PRO A 148 16.31 -26.26 1.61
C PRO A 148 17.08 -25.29 0.69
N ALA A 149 18.09 -24.62 1.24
CA ALA A 149 18.89 -23.69 0.47
C ALA A 149 19.62 -24.45 -0.66
N ARG A 150 19.38 -24.01 -1.90
CA ARG A 150 20.08 -24.52 -3.09
C ARG A 150 20.79 -23.37 -3.75
N HIS A 151 22.08 -23.57 -4.03
CA HIS A 151 22.84 -22.61 -4.80
C HIS A 151 22.46 -22.71 -6.28
N SER A 152 22.22 -21.55 -6.91
CA SER A 152 21.77 -21.41 -8.28
C SER A 152 22.31 -20.10 -8.87
N VAL A 153 23.38 -20.23 -9.66
CA VAL A 153 23.97 -19.12 -10.42
C VAL A 153 22.93 -18.46 -11.35
N ARG A 154 22.00 -19.25 -11.90
CA ARG A 154 20.91 -18.75 -12.75
C ARG A 154 19.95 -17.85 -11.98
N ALA A 155 19.58 -18.24 -10.75
CA ALA A 155 18.72 -17.43 -9.89
C ALA A 155 19.40 -16.10 -9.55
N ARG A 156 20.69 -16.13 -9.18
CA ARG A 156 21.48 -14.91 -8.94
C ARG A 156 21.59 -13.99 -10.14
N ARG A 157 21.76 -14.55 -11.35
CA ARG A 157 21.71 -13.76 -12.59
C ARG A 157 20.35 -13.08 -12.77
N ARG A 158 19.23 -13.77 -12.47
CA ARG A 158 17.88 -13.20 -12.55
C ARG A 158 17.61 -12.13 -11.50
N VAL A 159 18.19 -12.25 -10.31
CA VAL A 159 18.21 -11.17 -9.30
C VAL A 159 18.86 -9.91 -9.88
N ASN A 160 20.07 -10.03 -10.43
CA ASN A 160 20.80 -8.89 -11.00
C ASN A 160 20.07 -8.25 -12.18
N LEU A 161 19.43 -9.05 -13.04
CA LEU A 161 18.59 -8.54 -14.13
C LEU A 161 17.39 -7.74 -13.61
N SER A 162 16.76 -8.20 -12.54
CA SER A 162 15.62 -7.51 -11.91
C SER A 162 16.08 -6.18 -11.30
N LEU A 163 17.19 -6.18 -10.56
CA LEU A 163 17.79 -4.96 -9.99
C LEU A 163 18.21 -3.95 -11.07
N ALA A 164 18.80 -4.42 -12.16
CA ALA A 164 19.18 -3.55 -13.28
C ALA A 164 17.96 -2.94 -13.96
N ARG A 165 16.85 -3.68 -14.05
CA ARG A 165 15.58 -3.18 -14.59
C ARG A 165 14.98 -2.11 -13.70
N ILE A 166 14.94 -2.35 -12.38
CA ILE A 166 14.52 -1.37 -11.38
C ILE A 166 15.32 -0.08 -11.50
N GLN A 167 16.66 -0.20 -11.52
CA GLN A 167 17.54 0.95 -11.64
C GLN A 167 17.27 1.74 -12.93
N ARG A 168 17.05 1.05 -14.05
CA ARG A 168 16.76 1.71 -15.34
C ARG A 168 15.48 2.54 -15.28
N TRP A 169 14.43 2.04 -14.63
CA TRP A 169 13.19 2.81 -14.48
C TRP A 169 13.39 4.04 -13.59
N LEU A 170 14.02 3.88 -12.43
CA LEU A 170 14.28 4.99 -11.51
C LEU A 170 15.19 6.07 -12.11
N SER A 171 16.15 5.68 -12.95
CA SER A 171 17.10 6.59 -13.60
C SER A 171 16.65 7.09 -14.98
N SER A 172 15.40 6.85 -15.39
CA SER A 172 14.90 7.29 -16.69
C SER A 172 14.82 8.83 -16.78
N PRO A 173 15.45 9.47 -17.78
CA PRO A 173 15.46 10.94 -17.92
C PRO A 173 14.12 11.51 -18.36
N LYS A 174 13.17 10.67 -18.78
CA LYS A 174 11.81 11.11 -19.17
C LYS A 174 10.94 11.44 -17.97
N ARG A 175 11.28 10.88 -16.80
CA ARG A 175 10.47 10.98 -15.58
C ARG A 175 10.58 12.37 -14.97
N LYS A 176 9.44 13.03 -14.79
CA LYS A 176 9.32 14.38 -14.25
C LYS A 176 8.02 14.49 -13.43
N PRO A 177 8.02 15.24 -12.32
CA PRO A 177 6.79 15.49 -11.60
C PRO A 177 5.80 16.25 -12.48
N PHE A 178 4.51 16.09 -12.17
CA PHE A 178 3.45 16.92 -12.73
C PHE A 178 3.60 18.36 -12.24
N THR A 179 3.65 19.31 -13.18
CA THR A 179 3.86 20.74 -12.88
C THR A 179 2.90 21.67 -13.62
N GLU A 180 1.82 21.16 -14.22
CA GLU A 180 0.83 21.99 -14.93
C GLU A 180 -0.18 22.67 -13.98
N THR A 181 0.09 22.67 -12.67
CA THR A 181 -0.72 23.37 -11.66
C THR A 181 -0.58 24.89 -11.77
N SER A 182 -1.65 25.64 -11.54
CA SER A 182 -1.67 27.11 -11.64
C SER A 182 -0.99 27.83 -10.47
N ASP A 183 -0.85 27.19 -9.31
CA ASP A 183 -0.21 27.78 -8.12
C ASP A 183 1.30 27.44 -8.09
N PRO A 184 2.20 28.46 -8.03
CA PRO A 184 3.64 28.24 -7.90
C PRO A 184 4.06 27.45 -6.64
N ASN A 185 3.32 27.56 -5.53
CA ASN A 185 3.61 26.82 -4.30
C ASN A 185 3.36 25.32 -4.48
N ASP A 186 2.33 24.95 -5.25
CA ASP A 186 2.03 23.56 -5.57
C ASP A 186 3.13 22.97 -6.46
N VAL A 187 3.62 23.74 -7.43
CA VAL A 187 4.76 23.32 -8.28
C VAL A 187 6.01 23.05 -7.44
N VAL A 188 6.34 23.93 -6.49
CA VAL A 188 7.50 23.75 -5.59
C VAL A 188 7.31 22.53 -4.70
N SER A 189 6.12 22.37 -4.12
CA SER A 189 5.80 21.25 -3.23
C SER A 189 5.84 19.91 -3.95
N ASN A 190 5.27 19.81 -5.15
CA ASN A 190 5.31 18.59 -5.96
C ASN A 190 6.72 18.23 -6.42
N LYS A 191 7.54 19.22 -6.79
CA LYS A 191 8.95 18.99 -7.11
C LYS A 191 9.72 18.44 -5.91
N LYS A 192 9.50 19.01 -4.72
CA LYS A 192 10.15 18.56 -3.49
C LYS A 192 9.72 17.14 -3.14
N LEU A 193 8.41 16.86 -3.12
CA LEU A 193 7.86 15.52 -2.89
C LEU A 193 8.52 14.51 -3.83
N TYR A 194 8.53 14.79 -5.13
CA TYR A 194 9.13 13.90 -6.13
C TYR A 194 10.62 13.64 -5.87
N GLN A 195 11.40 14.66 -5.52
CA GLN A 195 12.84 14.52 -5.22
C GLN A 195 13.08 13.69 -3.96
N ASP A 196 12.34 13.98 -2.89
CA ASP A 196 12.44 13.26 -1.61
C ASP A 196 12.03 11.79 -1.80
N THR A 197 10.92 11.52 -2.48
CA THR A 197 10.46 10.15 -2.78
C THR A 197 11.42 9.40 -3.72
N MET A 198 12.04 10.08 -4.69
CA MET A 198 13.06 9.45 -5.56
C MET A 198 14.25 8.98 -4.74
N LYS A 199 14.68 9.78 -3.75
CA LYS A 199 15.74 9.40 -2.82
C LYS A 199 15.31 8.20 -1.97
N GLU A 200 14.11 8.21 -1.41
CA GLU A 200 13.58 7.09 -0.63
C GLU A 200 13.53 5.78 -1.42
N ALA A 201 13.09 5.84 -2.69
CA ALA A 201 13.08 4.68 -3.57
C ALA A 201 14.50 4.13 -3.84
N GLN A 202 15.50 5.01 -3.99
CA GLN A 202 16.90 4.63 -4.19
C GLN A 202 17.54 4.06 -2.91
N ASP A 203 17.23 4.64 -1.75
CA ASP A 203 17.69 4.17 -0.45
C ASP A 203 17.09 2.79 -0.14
N ALA A 204 15.80 2.59 -0.39
CA ALA A 204 15.14 1.29 -0.26
C ALA A 204 15.69 0.25 -1.24
N LEU A 205 16.01 0.63 -2.49
CA LEU A 205 16.69 -0.26 -3.44
C LEU A 205 18.08 -0.68 -2.94
N THR A 206 18.81 0.22 -2.28
CA THR A 206 20.11 -0.09 -1.68
C THR A 206 19.97 -1.07 -0.52
N GLN A 207 18.98 -0.87 0.36
CA GLN A 207 18.65 -1.82 1.43
C GLN A 207 18.23 -3.19 0.87
N LEU A 208 17.44 -3.19 -0.22
CA LEU A 208 17.06 -4.42 -0.91
C LEU A 208 18.27 -5.21 -1.39
N ARG A 209 19.26 -4.55 -2.00
CA ARG A 209 20.51 -5.22 -2.43
C ARG A 209 21.21 -5.92 -1.27
N SER A 210 21.25 -5.27 -0.10
CA SER A 210 21.82 -5.86 1.11
C SER A 210 21.05 -7.13 1.52
N ILE A 211 19.72 -7.03 1.64
CA ILE A 211 18.86 -8.18 2.00
C ILE A 211 19.03 -9.33 1.02
N LEU A 212 18.94 -9.05 -0.29
CA LEU A 212 19.05 -10.06 -1.35
C LEU A 212 20.36 -10.84 -1.28
N SER A 213 21.47 -10.22 -0.84
CA SER A 213 22.76 -10.91 -0.72
C SER A 213 22.77 -11.97 0.39
N THR A 214 21.93 -11.81 1.41
CA THR A 214 21.83 -12.72 2.57
C THR A 214 20.76 -13.80 2.41
N LEU A 215 19.79 -13.60 1.52
CA LEU A 215 18.72 -14.56 1.27
C LEU A 215 19.22 -15.76 0.45
N PRO A 216 18.68 -16.97 0.66
CA PRO A 216 18.83 -18.08 -0.28
C PRO A 216 18.40 -17.70 -1.70
N ASP A 217 19.07 -18.28 -2.70
CA ASP A 217 18.98 -17.84 -4.10
C ASP A 217 17.55 -17.80 -4.66
N LEU A 218 16.71 -18.79 -4.31
CA LEU A 218 15.31 -18.83 -4.75
C LEU A 218 14.45 -17.73 -4.10
N ALA A 219 14.65 -17.47 -2.81
CA ALA A 219 13.95 -16.40 -2.10
C ALA A 219 14.39 -15.03 -2.61
N ALA A 220 15.70 -14.86 -2.84
CA ALA A 220 16.25 -13.65 -3.45
C ALA A 220 15.68 -13.40 -4.85
N GLU A 221 15.63 -14.43 -5.70
CA GLU A 221 15.04 -14.33 -7.04
C GLU A 221 13.58 -13.89 -7.01
N ARG A 222 12.77 -14.50 -6.14
CA ARG A 222 11.34 -14.17 -6.00
C ARG A 222 11.14 -12.74 -5.50
N LEU A 223 11.88 -12.31 -4.46
CA LEU A 223 11.78 -10.95 -3.93
C LEU A 223 12.21 -9.91 -4.96
N ALA A 224 13.33 -10.14 -5.66
CA ALA A 224 13.81 -9.22 -6.69
C ALA A 224 12.85 -9.14 -7.89
N ALA A 225 12.27 -10.27 -8.30
CA ALA A 225 11.27 -10.31 -9.37
C ALA A 225 10.00 -9.55 -8.98
N ARG A 226 9.49 -9.76 -7.76
CA ARG A 226 8.32 -9.04 -7.25
C ARG A 226 8.54 -7.53 -7.21
N MET A 227 9.69 -7.08 -6.73
CA MET A 227 10.05 -5.66 -6.72
C MET A 227 10.10 -5.09 -8.14
N ALA A 228 10.69 -5.81 -9.10
CA ALA A 228 10.75 -5.37 -10.48
C ALA A 228 9.37 -5.34 -11.16
N GLU A 229 8.46 -6.24 -10.80
CA GLU A 229 7.07 -6.18 -11.25
C GLU A 229 6.34 -4.97 -10.68
N GLU A 230 6.51 -4.69 -9.40
CA GLU A 230 5.90 -3.51 -8.75
C GLU A 230 6.43 -2.20 -9.35
N THR A 231 7.75 -2.08 -9.57
CA THR A 231 8.32 -0.92 -10.29
C THR A 231 7.80 -0.82 -11.71
N LYS A 232 7.60 -1.95 -12.41
CA LYS A 232 7.02 -1.93 -13.76
C LYS A 232 5.61 -1.36 -13.71
N ASN A 233 4.76 -1.89 -12.84
CA ASN A 233 3.36 -1.50 -12.76
C ASN A 233 3.20 -0.05 -12.33
N ALA A 234 4.11 0.46 -11.49
CA ALA A 234 4.09 1.85 -11.07
C ALA A 234 4.72 2.80 -12.11
N LEU A 235 5.78 2.41 -12.83
CA LEU A 235 6.63 3.38 -13.57
C LEU A 235 6.85 3.08 -15.05
N ALA A 236 6.42 1.94 -15.60
CA ALA A 236 6.76 1.56 -16.98
C ALA A 236 6.05 2.39 -18.06
N ASP A 237 4.86 2.90 -17.75
CA ASP A 237 4.02 3.68 -18.66
C ASP A 237 3.98 5.17 -18.30
N SER A 238 4.97 5.67 -17.55
CA SER A 238 5.09 7.11 -17.29
C SER A 238 5.59 7.83 -18.56
N PRO A 239 4.88 8.87 -19.04
CA PRO A 239 5.17 9.55 -20.31
C PRO A 239 6.58 10.17 -20.39
#